data_AF-A0A9P6CXP2-F1
#
_entry.id   AF-A0A9P6CXP2-F1
#
_cell.length_a   1.000
_cell.length_b   1.000
_cell.length_c   1.000
_cell.angle_alpha   90.00
_cell.angle_beta   90.00
_cell.angle_gamma   90.00
#
_symmetry.space_group_name_H-M   'P 1'
#
loop_
_entity.id
_entity.type
_entity.pdbx_description
1 polymer ?
#
loop_
_entity_poly.entity_id
_entity_poly.type
_entity_poly.pdbx_seq_one_letter_code
_entity_poly.pdbx_strand_id
1 'polypeptide(L)'
;MLKIWGQAYPDVAAQCDKYRIVVGDTFGLVGGVSAASPTFAGIISLVNNVRISAGKPVLGFLNPFLYSTGFSALNDITIGNNAGCGTPGFNATTGWDPVTGLGSPNFHLLKSI
;
A
#
# COMPACT_ATOMS: atom_id res chain seq x y z
N MET A 1 0.14 -8.77 -30.40
CA MET A 1 0.16 -8.18 -29.04
C MET A 1 -0.87 -8.95 -28.21
N LEU A 2 -0.43 -9.80 -27.28
CA LEU A 2 -1.35 -10.57 -26.43
C LEU A 2 -2.07 -9.61 -25.49
N LYS A 3 -3.38 -9.50 -25.64
CA LYS A 3 -4.23 -8.69 -24.77
C LYS A 3 -4.64 -9.57 -23.58
N ILE A 4 -3.89 -9.46 -22.50
CA ILE A 4 -4.21 -10.11 -21.23
C ILE A 4 -5.29 -9.28 -20.52
N TRP A 5 -6.44 -9.89 -20.23
CA TRP A 5 -7.52 -9.28 -19.44
C TRP A 5 -7.42 -9.81 -18.01
N GLY A 6 -7.32 -8.92 -17.03
CA GLY A 6 -7.31 -9.28 -15.62
C GLY A 6 -7.24 -8.04 -14.75
N GLN A 7 -7.83 -8.11 -13.56
CA GLN A 7 -7.55 -7.12 -12.52
C GLN A 7 -6.14 -7.39 -12.01
N ALA A 8 -5.25 -6.43 -12.25
CA ALA A 8 -3.89 -6.50 -11.74
C ALA A 8 -3.84 -5.97 -10.29
N TYR A 9 -2.87 -6.45 -9.52
CA TYR A 9 -2.67 -6.13 -8.11
C TYR A 9 -1.16 -6.13 -7.82
N PRO A 10 -0.71 -5.54 -6.70
CA PRO A 10 -1.50 -4.85 -5.67
C PRO A 10 -2.00 -3.45 -6.09
N ASP A 11 -2.91 -2.88 -5.30
CA ASP A 11 -3.32 -1.47 -5.46
C ASP A 11 -2.31 -0.52 -4.78
N VAL A 12 -1.74 -0.94 -3.65
CA VAL A 12 -0.83 -0.17 -2.80
C VAL A 12 0.18 -1.09 -2.13
N ALA A 13 1.25 -0.52 -1.59
CA ALA A 13 2.24 -1.18 -0.75
C ALA A 13 2.37 -0.50 0.61
N ALA A 14 2.99 -1.20 1.56
CA ALA A 14 3.46 -0.63 2.82
C ALA A 14 4.69 -1.43 3.28
N GLN A 15 5.36 -0.96 4.33
CA GLN A 15 6.45 -1.73 4.95
C GLN A 15 5.93 -3.13 5.29
N CYS A 16 6.73 -4.14 4.96
CA CYS A 16 6.36 -5.54 5.05
C CYS A 16 7.48 -6.42 5.63
N ASP A 17 8.59 -5.86 6.09
CA ASP A 17 9.70 -6.61 6.65
C ASP A 17 10.13 -6.08 8.02
N LYS A 18 10.66 -6.98 8.85
CA LYS A 18 11.24 -6.70 10.18
C LYS A 18 10.33 -5.92 11.13
N TYR A 19 9.03 -6.21 11.12
CA TYR A 19 8.12 -5.75 12.16
C TYR A 19 8.45 -6.42 13.48
N ARG A 20 8.67 -5.62 14.52
CA ARG A 20 8.80 -6.14 15.88
C ARG A 20 7.43 -6.43 16.45
N ILE A 21 7.21 -7.69 16.85
CA ILE A 21 5.98 -8.14 17.50
C ILE A 21 6.30 -8.84 18.82
N VAL A 22 5.27 -9.02 19.65
CA VAL A 22 5.31 -9.83 20.87
C VAL A 22 4.30 -10.95 20.74
N VAL A 23 4.74 -12.20 20.93
CA VAL A 23 3.88 -13.38 20.95
C VAL A 23 4.25 -14.21 22.18
N GLY A 24 3.30 -14.42 23.09
CA GLY A 24 3.56 -15.13 24.35
C GLY A 24 4.75 -14.56 25.13
N ASP A 25 4.73 -13.24 25.38
CA ASP A 25 5.78 -12.47 26.06
C ASP A 25 7.18 -12.50 25.41
N THR A 26 7.30 -13.08 24.21
CA THR A 26 8.55 -13.17 23.48
C THR A 26 8.58 -12.18 22.32
N PHE A 27 9.66 -11.40 22.23
CA PHE A 27 9.89 -10.50 21.09
C PHE A 27 10.36 -11.28 19.86
N GLY A 28 9.79 -10.94 18.71
CA GLY A 28 10.20 -11.49 17.42
C GLY A 28 10.16 -10.45 16.32
N LEU A 29 10.84 -10.75 15.21
CA LEU A 29 10.69 -10.02 13.95
C LEU A 29 9.85 -10.86 13.00
N VAL A 30 8.85 -10.23 12.38
CA VAL A 30 8.04 -10.83 11.32
C VAL A 30 8.03 -9.93 10.09
N GLY A 31 7.64 -10.50 8.96
CA GLY A 31 7.43 -9.77 7.74
C GLY A 31 6.23 -10.31 6.98
N GLY A 32 6.24 -10.11 5.68
CA GLY A 32 5.16 -10.49 4.77
C GLY A 32 4.09 -9.40 4.64
N VAL A 33 3.29 -9.55 3.59
CA VAL A 33 2.16 -8.66 3.29
C VAL A 33 1.12 -8.62 4.41
N SER A 34 1.07 -9.65 5.27
CA SER A 34 0.27 -9.67 6.49
C SER A 34 0.61 -8.55 7.47
N ALA A 35 1.84 -8.03 7.47
CA ALA A 35 2.23 -6.85 8.26
C ALA A 35 1.94 -5.54 7.50
N ALA A 36 2.01 -5.57 6.17
CA ALA A 36 1.70 -4.40 5.32
C ALA A 36 0.22 -4.01 5.37
N SER A 37 -0.70 -4.99 5.28
CA SER A 37 -2.15 -4.74 5.31
C SER A 37 -2.63 -3.93 6.53
N PRO A 38 -2.32 -4.32 7.79
CA PRO A 38 -2.72 -3.53 8.96
C PRO A 38 -1.97 -2.19 9.06
N THR A 39 -0.74 -2.10 8.53
CA THR A 39 0.00 -0.83 8.49
C THR A 39 -0.71 0.19 7.60
N PHE A 40 -1.10 -0.20 6.38
CA PHE A 40 -1.88 0.66 5.49
C PHE A 40 -3.23 1.02 6.12
N ALA A 41 -3.95 0.03 6.67
CA ALA A 41 -5.24 0.26 7.33
C ALA A 41 -5.13 1.25 8.50
N GLY A 42 -4.08 1.18 9.31
CA GLY A 42 -3.81 2.12 10.39
C GLY A 42 -3.65 3.55 9.90
N ILE A 43 -2.90 3.76 8.81
CA ILE A 43 -2.73 5.08 8.21
C ILE A 43 -4.06 5.63 7.67
N ILE A 44 -4.85 4.81 6.97
CA ILE A 44 -6.18 5.23 6.48
C ILE A 44 -7.13 5.55 7.64
N SER A 45 -7.04 4.83 8.76
CA SER A 45 -7.82 5.14 9.96
C SER A 45 -7.46 6.52 10.54
N LEU A 46 -6.17 6.86 10.60
CA LEU A 46 -5.72 8.20 10.99
C LEU A 46 -6.21 9.29 10.02
N VAL A 47 -6.19 9.03 8.72
CA VAL A 47 -6.72 9.96 7.71
C VAL A 47 -8.23 10.16 7.89
N ASN A 48 -8.99 9.08 8.12
CA ASN A 48 -10.42 9.16 8.41
C ASN A 48 -10.70 9.95 9.69
N ASN A 49 -9.87 9.82 10.73
CA ASN A 49 -10.01 10.60 11.95
C ASN A 49 -9.84 12.11 11.69
N VAL A 50 -8.85 12.50 10.87
CA VAL A 50 -8.68 13.90 10.44
C VAL A 50 -9.90 14.39 9.66
N ARG A 51 -10.41 13.59 8.74
CA ARG A 51 -11.59 13.93 7.92
C ARG A 51 -12.85 14.12 8.77
N ILE A 52 -13.12 13.20 9.70
CA ILE A 52 -14.25 13.29 10.64
C ILE A 52 -14.15 14.56 11.48
N SER A 53 -12.96 14.88 11.99
CA SER A 53 -12.71 16.10 12.78
C SER A 53 -12.95 17.38 11.99
N ALA A 54 -12.85 17.31 10.66
CA ALA A 54 -13.14 18.41 9.74
C ALA A 54 -14.57 18.36 9.16
N GLY A 55 -15.46 17.50 9.69
CA GLY A 55 -16.83 17.33 9.18
C GLY A 55 -16.93 16.69 7.79
N LYS A 56 -15.85 16.07 7.30
CA LYS A 56 -15.81 15.36 6.01
C LYS A 56 -16.20 13.88 6.18
N PRO A 57 -16.79 13.24 5.15
CA PRO A 57 -17.04 11.80 5.16
C PRO A 57 -15.73 11.00 5.14
N VAL A 58 -15.75 9.79 5.71
CA VAL A 58 -14.64 8.82 5.60
C VAL A 58 -14.38 8.41 4.15
N LEU A 59 -13.18 7.92 3.85
CA LEU A 59 -12.77 7.58 2.48
C LEU A 59 -13.49 6.36 1.88
N GLY A 60 -13.99 5.43 2.70
CA GLY A 60 -14.75 4.27 2.22
C GLY A 60 -13.96 3.37 1.26
N PHE A 61 -14.58 2.99 0.14
CA PHE A 61 -13.94 2.17 -0.90
C PHE A 61 -12.87 2.99 -1.64
N LEU A 62 -11.61 2.66 -1.40
CA LEU A 62 -10.47 3.49 -1.78
C LEU A 62 -10.10 3.45 -3.27
N ASN A 63 -10.28 2.32 -3.95
CA ASN A 63 -9.69 2.12 -5.28
C ASN A 63 -10.08 3.23 -6.29
N PRO A 64 -11.35 3.62 -6.45
CA PRO A 64 -11.71 4.70 -7.39
C PRO A 64 -11.01 6.03 -7.06
N PHE A 65 -10.85 6.34 -5.78
CA PHE A 65 -10.14 7.54 -5.33
C PHE A 65 -8.62 7.44 -5.58
N LEU A 66 -8.00 6.32 -5.21
CA LEU A 66 -6.55 6.11 -5.37
C LEU A 66 -6.13 6.15 -6.84
N TYR A 67 -6.86 5.50 -7.74
CA TYR A 67 -6.57 5.49 -9.18
C TYR A 67 -7.05 6.75 -9.92
N SER A 68 -7.65 7.72 -9.23
CA SER A 68 -7.99 9.03 -9.82
C SER A 68 -7.01 10.11 -9.37
N THR A 69 -7.21 10.69 -8.20
CA THR A 69 -6.35 11.78 -7.69
C THR A 69 -5.49 11.36 -6.50
N GLY A 70 -5.87 10.28 -5.83
CA GLY A 70 -5.23 9.82 -4.59
C GLY A 70 -3.80 9.31 -4.76
N PHE A 71 -3.40 8.85 -5.95
CA PHE A 71 -2.03 8.38 -6.22
C PHE A 71 -0.97 9.45 -5.93
N SER A 72 -1.31 10.73 -6.09
CA SER A 72 -0.40 11.85 -5.80
C SER A 72 -0.02 11.96 -4.32
N ALA A 73 -0.77 11.31 -3.43
CA ALA A 73 -0.51 11.24 -2.00
C ALA A 73 0.17 9.92 -1.58
N LEU A 74 0.70 9.16 -2.53
CA LEU A 74 1.50 7.95 -2.31
C LEU A 74 2.96 8.21 -2.74
N ASN A 75 3.90 7.51 -2.11
CA ASN A 75 5.29 7.50 -2.54
C ASN A 75 5.46 6.36 -3.54
N ASP A 76 5.73 6.72 -4.79
CA ASP A 76 6.01 5.79 -5.90
C ASP A 76 7.31 5.00 -5.64
N ILE A 77 7.26 3.68 -5.79
CA ILE A 77 8.40 2.78 -5.57
C ILE A 77 8.85 2.27 -6.94
N THR A 78 10.01 2.73 -7.39
CA THR A 78 10.45 2.50 -8.77
C THR A 78 11.63 1.54 -8.91
N ILE A 79 12.12 1.00 -7.79
CA ILE A 79 13.32 0.15 -7.72
C ILE A 79 12.99 -1.13 -6.96
N GLY A 80 13.22 -2.28 -7.60
CA GLY A 80 13.03 -3.61 -7.02
C GLY A 80 12.27 -4.56 -7.95
N ASN A 81 12.07 -5.79 -7.48
CA ASN A 81 11.26 -6.81 -8.17
C ASN A 81 10.64 -7.78 -7.15
N ASN A 82 9.70 -8.62 -7.61
CA ASN A 82 9.12 -9.72 -6.83
C ASN A 82 9.46 -11.10 -7.43
N ALA A 83 10.74 -11.34 -7.73
CA ALA A 83 11.19 -12.64 -8.17
C ALA A 83 10.78 -13.74 -7.17
N GLY A 84 10.30 -14.87 -7.69
CA GLY A 84 9.71 -15.93 -6.87
C GLY A 84 9.29 -17.15 -7.69
N CYS A 85 9.16 -18.30 -7.04
CA CYS A 85 8.76 -19.57 -7.68
C CYS A 85 9.60 -19.95 -8.91
N GLY A 86 10.89 -19.59 -8.92
CA GLY A 86 11.79 -19.83 -10.05
C GLY A 86 11.58 -18.89 -11.25
N THR A 87 10.77 -17.85 -11.10
CA THR A 87 10.52 -16.82 -12.13
C THR A 87 11.21 -15.50 -11.75
N PRO A 88 11.58 -14.65 -12.73
CA PRO A 88 12.09 -13.31 -12.45
C PRO A 88 11.02 -12.38 -11.85
N GLY A 89 9.74 -12.79 -11.82
CA GLY A 89 8.63 -11.96 -11.38
C GLY A 89 8.45 -10.73 -12.27
N PHE A 90 8.02 -9.64 -11.66
CA PHE A 90 7.86 -8.33 -12.27
C PHE A 90 8.81 -7.32 -11.62
N ASN A 91 9.10 -6.24 -12.35
CA ASN A 91 9.90 -5.12 -11.85
C ASN A 91 9.00 -3.98 -11.41
N ALA A 92 9.44 -3.28 -10.36
CA ALA A 92 8.90 -1.98 -10.01
C ALA A 92 9.26 -0.95 -11.09
N THR A 93 8.39 0.02 -11.32
CA THR A 93 8.58 1.06 -12.35
C THR A 93 7.87 2.35 -11.94
N THR A 94 8.11 3.45 -12.66
CA THR A 94 7.33 4.69 -12.47
C THR A 94 5.84 4.46 -12.70
N GLY A 95 5.02 4.93 -11.76
CA GLY A 95 3.57 4.79 -11.79
C GLY A 95 3.10 3.47 -11.18
N TRP A 96 1.95 2.96 -11.64
CA TRP A 96 1.46 1.68 -11.15
C TRP A 96 2.33 0.52 -11.66
N ASP A 97 2.69 -0.39 -10.78
CA ASP A 97 3.38 -1.63 -11.14
C ASP A 97 2.82 -2.87 -10.40
N PRO A 98 2.98 -4.09 -10.95
CA PRO A 98 2.52 -5.35 -10.34
C PRO A 98 3.42 -5.85 -9.18
N VAL A 99 4.21 -4.97 -8.56
CA VAL A 99 5.04 -5.26 -7.39
C VAL A 99 4.54 -4.48 -6.17
N THR A 100 4.28 -3.18 -6.34
CA THR A 100 3.94 -2.23 -5.28
C THR A 100 2.70 -1.39 -5.55
N GLY A 101 2.05 -1.59 -6.69
CA GLY A 101 0.83 -0.88 -7.07
C GLY A 101 1.11 0.60 -7.28
N LEU A 102 0.29 1.48 -6.71
CA LEU A 102 0.51 2.93 -6.73
C LEU A 102 1.55 3.41 -5.70
N GLY A 103 2.19 2.49 -4.96
CA GLY A 103 3.21 2.81 -3.97
C GLY A 103 2.71 2.85 -2.52
N SER A 104 3.47 3.53 -1.66
CA SER A 104 3.26 3.53 -0.19
C SER A 104 2.55 4.79 0.33
N PRO A 105 1.71 4.69 1.39
CA PRO A 105 0.94 5.83 1.87
C PRO A 105 1.81 6.94 2.46
N ASN A 106 1.67 8.17 1.95
CA ASN A 106 2.24 9.36 2.57
C ASN A 106 1.18 10.04 3.45
N PHE A 107 1.24 9.81 4.76
CA PHE A 107 0.24 10.37 5.69
C PHE A 107 0.14 11.90 5.62
N HIS A 108 1.26 12.61 5.44
CA HIS A 108 1.26 14.07 5.41
C HIS A 108 0.52 14.63 4.19
N LEU A 109 0.60 13.96 3.05
CA LEU A 109 -0.18 14.31 1.87
C LEU A 109 -1.62 13.82 2.01
N LEU A 110 -1.83 12.58 2.47
CA LEU A 110 -3.16 11.96 2.59
C LEU A 110 -4.09 12.69 3.57
N LYS A 111 -3.57 13.25 4.66
CA LYS A 111 -4.41 13.99 5.62
C LYS A 111 -4.94 15.33 5.07
N SER A 112 -4.38 15.79 3.95
CA SER A 112 -4.71 17.09 3.34
C SER A 112 -5.88 17.01 2.35
N ILE A 113 -6.34 15.79 2.05
CA ILE A 113 -7.39 15.50 1.08
C ILE A 113 -8.77 15.53 1.76
#